data_AF-A0A542SXE8-F1
#
_entry.id   AF-A0A542SXE8-F1
#
_cell.length_a   1.000
_cell.length_b   1.000
_cell.length_c   1.000
_cell.angle_alpha   90.00
_cell.angle_beta   90.00
_cell.angle_gamma   90.00
#
_symmetry.space_group_name_H-M   'P 1'
#
loop_
_entity.id
_entity.type
_entity.pdbx_description
1 polymer ?
#
loop_
_entity_poly.entity_id
_entity_poly.type
_entity_poly.pdbx_seq_one_letter_code
_entity_poly.pdbx_strand_id
1 'polypeptide(L)'
;MKWDALRLVAVMGIATAIITGCDNSDGGSSPRPSVTSPTSSRESVPAQSPKALAAEEVKSAVERRISAVEEEFGSGVHSPCSTSSSKLFTAKCQAAADATSGAAGLALREIDGRAGFATLTSTARRLQTAAQQYDQLGCATGPTAAGTRHACLAPAAVIAQGLDDLRDGANLGLAGK
;
A
#
# COMPACT_ATOMS: atom_id res chain seq x y z
N MET A 1 -38.31 -12.43 -7.38
CA MET A 1 -38.41 -13.13 -6.08
C MET A 1 -37.59 -12.35 -5.06
N LYS A 2 -38.26 -11.65 -4.16
CA LYS A 2 -37.68 -10.82 -3.09
C LYS A 2 -37.57 -11.66 -1.82
N TRP A 3 -36.44 -11.60 -1.13
CA TRP A 3 -36.30 -12.12 0.22
C TRP A 3 -35.71 -11.01 1.09
N ASP A 4 -36.59 -10.43 1.90
CA ASP A 4 -36.28 -9.60 3.06
C ASP A 4 -35.90 -10.49 4.24
N ALA A 5 -34.87 -10.12 5.00
CA ALA A 5 -34.78 -10.48 6.43
C ALA A 5 -33.82 -9.52 7.15
N LEU A 6 -34.41 -8.50 7.78
CA LEU A 6 -33.82 -7.70 8.85
C LEU A 6 -33.55 -8.57 10.09
N ARG A 7 -32.41 -8.34 10.75
CA ARG A 7 -32.29 -8.48 12.22
C ARG A 7 -31.43 -7.35 12.80
N LEU A 8 -32.09 -6.48 13.56
CA LEU A 8 -31.55 -5.69 14.66
C LEU A 8 -31.19 -6.60 15.83
N VAL A 9 -30.11 -6.31 16.56
CA VAL A 9 -30.08 -6.09 18.03
C VAL A 9 -28.74 -5.42 18.39
N ALA A 10 -28.82 -4.31 19.11
CA ALA A 10 -27.72 -3.57 19.72
C ALA A 10 -27.41 -4.09 21.13
N VAL A 11 -26.16 -3.98 21.59
CA VAL A 11 -25.85 -3.89 23.03
C VAL A 11 -24.68 -2.91 23.27
N MET A 12 -24.94 -1.95 24.15
CA MET A 12 -24.01 -0.95 24.69
C MET A 12 -22.93 -1.59 25.58
N GLY A 13 -21.76 -0.94 25.65
CA GLY A 13 -20.77 -1.17 26.69
C GLY A 13 -19.83 0.02 26.84
N ILE A 14 -20.26 1.04 27.57
CA ILE A 14 -19.42 2.16 28.02
C ILE A 14 -18.80 1.75 29.37
N ALA A 15 -17.47 1.79 29.47
CA ALA A 15 -16.78 1.76 30.74
C ALA A 15 -15.75 2.90 30.77
N THR A 16 -16.15 4.00 31.40
CA THR A 16 -15.29 5.10 31.84
C THR A 16 -14.57 4.71 33.13
N ALA A 17 -13.26 4.85 33.16
CA ALA A 17 -12.49 4.88 34.41
C ALA A 17 -11.79 6.24 34.49
N ILE A 18 -12.25 7.07 35.42
CA ILE A 18 -11.64 8.33 35.86
C ILE A 18 -10.80 7.95 37.08
N ILE A 19 -9.50 8.26 37.07
CA ILE A 19 -8.71 8.32 38.30
C ILE A 19 -8.16 9.74 38.40
N THR A 20 -8.81 10.49 39.27
CA THR A 20 -8.37 11.72 39.91
C THR A 20 -7.16 11.47 40.80
N GLY A 21 -6.18 12.36 40.74
CA GLY A 21 -5.06 12.41 41.68
C GLY A 21 -4.35 13.75 41.62
N CYS A 22 -4.95 14.76 42.26
CA CYS A 22 -4.24 15.94 42.75
C CYS A 22 -3.77 15.64 44.17
N ASP A 23 -2.50 15.87 44.49
CA ASP A 23 -2.16 16.46 45.78
C ASP A 23 -0.85 17.24 45.71
N ASN A 24 -0.92 18.47 46.21
CA ASN A 24 0.12 19.47 46.30
C ASN A 24 0.82 19.31 47.65
N SER A 25 2.15 19.39 47.72
CA SER A 25 2.84 19.78 48.96
C SER A 25 4.21 20.39 48.66
N ASP A 26 4.25 21.71 48.85
CA ASP A 26 5.43 22.57 48.95
C ASP A 26 6.09 22.40 50.33
N GLY A 27 7.42 22.45 50.40
CA GLY A 27 8.12 22.57 51.70
C GLY A 27 9.59 22.15 51.73
N GLY A 28 10.49 23.14 51.59
CA GLY A 28 11.63 23.26 52.50
C GLY A 28 13.04 22.83 52.04
N SER A 29 13.85 23.85 51.71
CA SER A 29 15.28 24.05 52.05
C SER A 29 16.39 23.11 51.51
N SER A 30 17.26 23.73 50.68
CA SER A 30 18.62 23.29 50.29
C SER A 30 19.59 23.26 51.49
N PRO A 31 20.74 22.52 51.47
CA PRO A 31 21.80 22.69 50.46
C PRO A 31 22.49 21.42 49.92
N ARG A 32 23.08 21.59 48.73
CA ARG A 32 23.94 20.67 47.95
C ARG A 32 25.12 20.10 48.76
N PRO A 33 25.69 18.93 48.37
CA PRO A 33 26.72 18.96 47.33
C PRO A 33 26.64 17.85 46.27
N SER A 34 27.06 18.26 45.07
CA SER A 34 27.72 17.50 44.01
C SER A 34 27.55 15.97 43.95
N VAL A 35 26.70 15.51 43.03
CA VAL A 35 27.10 14.48 42.05
C VAL A 35 26.51 14.92 40.70
N THR A 36 27.36 15.37 39.80
CA THR A 36 27.00 15.56 38.40
C THR A 36 26.92 14.17 37.77
N SER A 37 25.78 13.52 37.90
CA SER A 37 25.47 12.37 37.04
C SER A 37 25.41 12.89 35.61
N PRO A 38 26.10 12.28 34.64
CA PRO A 38 25.82 12.58 33.24
C PRO A 38 24.35 12.24 33.04
N THR A 39 23.56 13.26 32.71
CA THR A 39 22.24 13.10 32.12
C THR A 39 22.41 12.04 31.05
N SER A 40 21.90 10.85 31.32
CA SER A 40 21.70 9.86 30.29
C SER A 40 20.71 10.54 29.36
N SER A 41 21.24 11.17 28.32
CA SER A 41 20.51 11.44 27.11
C SER A 41 20.08 10.08 26.61
N ARG A 42 18.99 9.57 27.20
CA ARG A 42 18.11 8.65 26.51
C ARG A 42 17.69 9.45 25.31
N GLU A 43 18.44 9.26 24.24
CA GLU A 43 17.97 9.45 22.89
C GLU A 43 16.59 8.85 22.88
N SER A 44 15.61 9.73 23.01
CA SER A 44 14.22 9.37 23.07
C SER A 44 13.93 9.02 21.63
N VAL A 45 14.09 7.74 21.30
CA VAL A 45 13.61 7.18 20.04
C VAL A 45 12.19 7.74 19.92
N PRO A 46 11.91 8.62 18.93
CA PRO A 46 10.63 9.30 18.88
C PRO A 46 9.57 8.21 18.86
N ALA A 47 8.65 8.28 19.83
CA ALA A 47 7.54 7.34 19.91
C ALA A 47 6.86 7.34 18.54
N GLN A 48 6.99 6.23 17.81
CA GLN A 48 6.45 6.15 16.46
C GLN A 48 4.94 6.35 16.57
N SER A 49 4.44 7.37 15.87
CA SER A 49 3.00 7.63 15.88
C SER A 49 2.24 6.39 15.37
N PRO A 50 1.03 6.11 15.86
CA PRO A 50 0.21 5.01 15.35
C PRO A 50 0.02 5.05 13.83
N LYS A 51 0.02 6.26 13.24
CA LYS A 51 -0.04 6.47 11.80
C LYS A 51 1.23 6.01 11.07
N ALA A 52 2.41 6.26 11.66
CA ALA A 52 3.68 5.82 11.10
C ALA A 52 3.81 4.29 11.13
N LEU A 53 3.39 3.66 12.23
CA LEU A 53 3.33 2.20 12.33
C LEU A 53 2.41 1.59 11.26
N ALA A 54 1.20 2.12 11.13
CA ALA A 54 0.25 1.70 10.11
C ALA A 54 0.81 1.81 8.68
N ALA A 55 1.56 2.89 8.39
CA ALA A 55 2.14 3.08 7.07
C ALA A 55 3.34 2.15 6.79
N GLU A 56 4.13 1.82 7.82
CA GLU A 56 5.17 0.80 7.69
C GLU A 56 4.59 -0.61 7.50
N GLU A 57 3.47 -0.94 8.15
CA GLU A 57 2.74 -2.19 7.93
C GLU A 57 2.29 -2.32 6.47
N VAL A 58 1.61 -1.29 5.95
CA VAL A 58 1.15 -1.23 4.55
C VAL A 58 2.34 -1.40 3.59
N LYS A 59 3.40 -0.61 3.79
CA LYS A 59 4.60 -0.69 2.95
C LYS A 59 5.22 -2.09 2.99
N SER A 60 5.39 -2.68 4.16
CA SER A 60 5.99 -4.01 4.32
C SER A 60 5.15 -5.10 3.62
N ALA A 61 3.83 -5.02 3.72
CA ALA A 61 2.91 -5.95 3.07
C ALA A 61 2.96 -5.81 1.54
N VAL A 62 2.90 -4.57 1.05
CA VAL A 62 2.93 -4.26 -0.38
C VAL A 62 4.28 -4.64 -0.99
N GLU A 63 5.40 -4.26 -0.36
CA GLU A 63 6.75 -4.58 -0.85
C GLU A 63 6.95 -6.08 -0.97
N ARG A 64 6.56 -6.86 0.06
CA ARG A 64 6.67 -8.32 0.01
C ARG A 64 5.92 -8.92 -1.18
N ARG A 65 4.73 -8.40 -1.47
CA ARG A 65 3.94 -8.84 -2.63
C ARG A 65 4.60 -8.43 -3.94
N ILE A 66 5.12 -7.21 -4.02
CA ILE A 66 5.82 -6.71 -5.21
C ILE A 66 7.05 -7.57 -5.49
N SER A 67 7.93 -7.79 -4.51
CA SER A 67 9.16 -8.57 -4.71
C SER A 67 8.86 -9.98 -5.25
N ALA A 68 7.82 -10.63 -4.74
CA ALA A 68 7.41 -11.95 -5.23
C ALA A 68 6.97 -11.92 -6.70
N VAL A 69 6.26 -10.87 -7.14
CA VAL A 69 5.84 -10.73 -8.54
C VAL A 69 7.02 -10.36 -9.44
N GLU A 70 7.93 -9.49 -8.97
CA GLU A 70 9.13 -9.11 -9.71
C GLU A 70 10.10 -10.29 -9.89
N GLU A 71 10.22 -11.17 -8.90
CA GLU A 71 11.04 -12.38 -9.02
C GLU A 71 10.53 -13.30 -10.14
N GLU A 72 9.21 -13.40 -10.31
CA GLU A 72 8.59 -14.28 -11.30
C GLU A 72 8.55 -13.64 -12.71
N PHE A 73 8.19 -12.36 -12.80
CA PHE A 73 7.89 -11.70 -14.07
C PHE A 73 8.83 -10.55 -14.42
N GLY A 74 9.58 -10.00 -13.48
CA GLY A 74 10.33 -8.75 -13.64
C GLY A 74 9.43 -7.52 -13.71
N SER A 75 10.06 -6.34 -13.62
CA SER A 75 9.42 -5.02 -13.72
C SER A 75 10.08 -4.15 -14.81
N GLY A 76 9.43 -3.05 -15.15
CA GLY A 76 9.89 -2.07 -16.13
C GLY A 76 10.26 -2.72 -17.47
N VAL A 77 11.48 -2.47 -17.93
CA VAL A 77 12.00 -3.01 -19.20
C VAL A 77 12.20 -4.54 -19.19
N HIS A 78 12.27 -5.15 -18.01
CA HIS A 78 12.45 -6.59 -17.84
C HIS A 78 11.12 -7.35 -17.75
N SER A 79 10.00 -6.63 -17.62
CA SER A 79 8.66 -7.21 -17.62
C SER A 79 8.32 -7.86 -18.98
N PRO A 80 7.58 -8.98 -19.03
CA PRO A 80 7.01 -9.50 -20.27
C PRO A 80 6.06 -8.52 -20.95
N CYS A 81 5.51 -7.54 -20.23
CA CYS A 81 4.63 -6.50 -20.75
C CYS A 81 5.37 -5.25 -21.25
N SER A 82 6.70 -5.19 -21.14
CA SER A 82 7.47 -4.11 -21.76
C SER A 82 7.21 -4.03 -23.26
N THR A 83 7.07 -2.82 -23.81
CA THR A 83 6.81 -2.60 -25.25
C THR A 83 7.95 -3.06 -26.15
N SER A 84 9.15 -3.27 -25.59
CA SER A 84 10.29 -3.86 -26.28
C SER A 84 10.38 -5.39 -26.13
N SER A 85 9.50 -6.01 -25.35
CA SER A 85 9.51 -7.45 -25.08
C SER A 85 8.82 -8.24 -26.19
N SER A 86 9.46 -9.33 -26.62
CA SER A 86 8.84 -10.31 -27.52
C SER A 86 7.65 -11.05 -26.88
N LYS A 87 7.50 -10.95 -25.56
CA LYS A 87 6.42 -11.60 -24.78
C LYS A 87 5.17 -10.72 -24.63
N LEU A 88 5.18 -9.48 -25.15
CA LEU A 88 4.10 -8.53 -24.92
C LEU A 88 2.74 -9.02 -25.38
N PHE A 89 2.64 -9.75 -26.50
CA PHE A 89 1.37 -10.24 -27.03
C PHE A 89 1.14 -11.72 -26.74
N THR A 90 1.50 -12.16 -25.53
CA THR A 90 1.44 -13.57 -25.13
C THR A 90 0.75 -13.72 -23.78
N ALA A 91 0.33 -14.94 -23.47
CA ALA A 91 -0.18 -15.29 -22.14
C ALA A 91 0.79 -14.96 -21.00
N LYS A 92 2.11 -14.85 -21.26
CA LYS A 92 3.07 -14.46 -20.22
C LYS A 92 2.92 -13.00 -19.80
N CYS A 93 2.56 -12.09 -20.71
CA CYS A 93 2.19 -10.73 -20.29
C CYS A 93 0.83 -10.72 -19.58
N GLN A 94 -0.15 -11.52 -20.01
CA GLN A 94 -1.42 -11.64 -19.26
C GLN A 94 -1.19 -12.08 -17.81
N ALA A 95 -0.38 -13.12 -17.59
CA ALA A 95 -0.06 -13.60 -16.25
C ALA A 95 0.61 -12.51 -15.38
N ALA A 96 1.52 -11.73 -15.97
CA ALA A 96 2.12 -10.58 -15.29
C ALA A 96 1.08 -9.47 -15.00
N ALA A 97 0.17 -9.20 -15.92
CA ALA A 97 -0.93 -8.25 -15.74
C ALA A 97 -1.85 -8.65 -14.58
N ASP A 98 -2.22 -9.93 -14.51
CA ASP A 98 -3.05 -10.49 -13.45
C ASP A 98 -2.32 -10.43 -12.10
N ALA A 99 -1.03 -10.76 -12.06
CA ALA A 99 -0.22 -10.70 -10.86
C ALA A 99 -0.05 -9.25 -10.34
N THR A 100 0.21 -8.30 -11.24
CA THR A 100 0.28 -6.86 -10.93
C THR A 100 -1.07 -6.31 -10.46
N SER A 101 -2.17 -6.70 -11.12
CA SER A 101 -3.54 -6.34 -10.68
C SER A 101 -3.85 -6.93 -9.29
N GLY A 102 -3.39 -8.14 -9.01
CA GLY A 102 -3.48 -8.76 -7.69
C GLY A 102 -2.68 -8.03 -6.61
N ALA A 103 -1.48 -7.55 -6.93
CA ALA A 103 -0.67 -6.71 -6.03
C ALA A 103 -1.35 -5.36 -5.76
N ALA A 104 -1.90 -4.72 -6.79
CA ALA A 104 -2.71 -3.51 -6.65
C ALA A 104 -3.96 -3.75 -5.78
N GLY A 105 -4.65 -4.88 -5.96
CA GLY A 105 -5.78 -5.27 -5.13
C GLY A 105 -5.40 -5.50 -3.67
N LEU A 106 -4.20 -6.03 -3.39
CA LEU A 106 -3.67 -6.13 -2.03
C LEU A 106 -3.43 -4.74 -1.43
N ALA A 107 -2.76 -3.84 -2.16
CA ALA A 107 -2.52 -2.48 -1.71
C ALA A 107 -3.82 -1.76 -1.31
N LEU A 108 -4.88 -1.88 -2.13
CA LEU A 108 -6.19 -1.30 -1.81
C LEU A 108 -6.82 -1.86 -0.54
N ARG A 109 -6.66 -3.17 -0.26
CA ARG A 109 -7.17 -3.78 0.97
C ARG A 109 -6.39 -3.33 2.20
N GLU A 110 -5.07 -3.22 2.10
CA GLU A 110 -4.21 -2.80 3.22
C GLU A 110 -4.50 -1.36 3.67
N ILE A 111 -4.91 -0.50 2.74
CA ILE A 111 -5.21 0.91 3.01
C ILE A 111 -6.69 1.22 3.20
N ASP A 112 -7.58 0.22 3.18
CA ASP A 112 -9.01 0.47 3.34
C ASP A 112 -9.31 1.13 4.70
N GLY A 113 -10.07 2.21 4.66
CA GLY A 113 -10.33 3.05 5.83
C GLY A 113 -9.13 3.85 6.38
N ARG A 114 -7.95 3.82 5.73
CA ARG A 114 -6.74 4.55 6.16
C ARG A 114 -6.54 5.83 5.35
N ALA A 115 -6.27 6.94 6.03
CA ALA A 115 -5.95 8.22 5.40
C ALA A 115 -4.45 8.34 5.07
N GLY A 116 -4.12 9.12 4.03
CA GLY A 116 -2.73 9.44 3.66
C GLY A 116 -2.09 8.52 2.63
N PHE A 117 -2.90 7.74 1.89
CA PHE A 117 -2.45 6.85 0.82
C PHE A 117 -3.11 7.18 -0.53
N ALA A 118 -3.32 8.47 -0.82
CA ALA A 118 -4.05 8.88 -2.03
C ALA A 118 -3.30 8.46 -3.30
N THR A 119 -1.97 8.60 -3.29
CA THR A 119 -1.13 8.17 -4.41
C THR A 119 -1.20 6.66 -4.63
N LEU A 120 -1.03 5.87 -3.57
CA LEU A 120 -1.13 4.40 -3.65
C LEU A 120 -2.52 3.96 -4.14
N THR A 121 -3.59 4.60 -3.65
CA THR A 121 -4.96 4.32 -4.10
C THR A 121 -5.12 4.57 -5.60
N SER A 122 -4.66 5.72 -6.08
CA SER A 122 -4.75 6.11 -7.49
C SER A 122 -3.97 5.15 -8.39
N THR A 123 -2.73 4.85 -8.02
CA THR A 123 -1.87 3.90 -8.73
C THR A 123 -2.51 2.51 -8.79
N ALA A 124 -2.98 1.98 -7.67
CA ALA A 124 -3.56 0.65 -7.64
C ALA A 124 -4.81 0.53 -8.54
N ARG A 125 -5.69 1.54 -8.54
CA ARG A 125 -6.86 1.57 -9.44
C ARG A 125 -6.46 1.69 -10.91
N ARG A 126 -5.44 2.51 -11.21
CA ARG A 126 -4.89 2.64 -12.58
C ARG A 126 -4.40 1.29 -13.09
N LEU A 127 -3.73 0.50 -12.25
CA LEU A 127 -3.21 -0.82 -12.63
C LEU A 127 -4.30 -1.86 -12.86
N GLN A 128 -5.32 -1.91 -12.00
CA GLN A 128 -6.47 -2.78 -12.22
C GLN A 128 -7.18 -2.43 -13.53
N THR A 129 -7.32 -1.14 -13.83
CA THR A 129 -7.91 -0.66 -15.08
C THR A 129 -7.04 -1.06 -16.28
N ALA A 130 -5.72 -0.89 -16.22
CA ALA A 130 -4.82 -1.27 -17.30
C ALA A 130 -4.82 -2.78 -17.57
N ALA A 131 -4.81 -3.60 -16.53
CA ALA A 131 -4.91 -5.06 -16.66
C ALA A 131 -6.25 -5.47 -17.31
N GLN A 132 -7.36 -4.88 -16.87
CA GLN A 132 -8.68 -5.11 -17.46
C GLN A 132 -8.73 -4.69 -18.94
N GLN A 133 -8.18 -3.52 -19.29
CA GLN A 133 -8.13 -3.06 -20.67
C GLN A 133 -7.30 -3.98 -21.57
N TYR A 134 -6.16 -4.44 -21.07
CA TYR A 134 -5.28 -5.38 -21.78
C TYR A 134 -6.00 -6.70 -22.09
N ASP A 135 -6.75 -7.23 -21.11
CA ASP A 135 -7.58 -8.43 -21.26
C ASP A 135 -8.73 -8.20 -22.26
N GLN A 136 -9.50 -7.12 -22.11
CA GLN A 136 -10.64 -6.80 -22.98
C GLN A 136 -10.25 -6.60 -24.45
N LEU A 137 -9.04 -6.09 -24.70
CA LEU A 137 -8.49 -5.94 -26.05
C LEU A 137 -8.00 -7.27 -26.65
N GLY A 138 -7.98 -8.36 -25.88
CA GLY A 138 -7.47 -9.66 -26.29
C GLY A 138 -5.97 -9.63 -26.58
N CYS A 139 -5.21 -8.76 -25.92
CA CYS A 139 -3.80 -8.52 -26.25
C CYS A 139 -2.93 -9.79 -26.14
N ALA A 140 -3.28 -10.69 -25.21
CA ALA A 140 -2.59 -11.94 -24.98
C ALA A 140 -2.77 -12.98 -26.10
N THR A 141 -3.75 -12.81 -26.98
CA THR A 141 -4.05 -13.77 -28.07
C THR A 141 -3.19 -13.56 -29.32
N GLY A 142 -2.25 -12.61 -29.28
CA GLY A 142 -1.42 -12.28 -30.44
C GLY A 142 -2.20 -11.61 -31.58
N PRO A 143 -2.92 -10.49 -31.34
CA PRO A 143 -3.69 -9.84 -32.40
C PRO A 143 -2.81 -9.46 -33.60
N THR A 144 -3.34 -9.65 -34.80
CA THR A 144 -2.65 -9.31 -36.07
C THR A 144 -3.07 -7.94 -36.58
N ALA A 145 -4.28 -7.47 -36.26
CA ALA A 145 -4.77 -6.14 -36.62
C ALA A 145 -3.90 -5.05 -36.00
N ALA A 146 -3.32 -4.18 -36.83
CA ALA A 146 -2.40 -3.13 -36.38
C ALA A 146 -3.04 -2.19 -35.35
N GLY A 147 -4.32 -1.82 -35.53
CA GLY A 147 -5.05 -0.98 -34.57
C GLY A 147 -5.14 -1.61 -33.19
N THR A 148 -5.50 -2.89 -33.10
CA THR A 148 -5.56 -3.63 -31.83
C THR A 148 -4.18 -3.76 -31.19
N ARG A 149 -3.15 -4.11 -31.98
CA ARG A 149 -1.78 -4.19 -31.48
C ARG A 149 -1.31 -2.87 -30.89
N HIS A 150 -1.61 -1.75 -31.55
CA HIS A 150 -1.27 -0.42 -31.06
C HIS A 150 -2.03 -0.07 -29.78
N ALA A 151 -3.33 -0.36 -29.72
CA ALA A 151 -4.17 -0.13 -28.52
C ALA A 151 -3.66 -0.89 -27.29
N CYS A 152 -3.05 -2.06 -27.46
CA CYS A 152 -2.44 -2.84 -26.38
C CYS A 152 -1.20 -2.21 -25.75
N LEU A 153 -0.49 -1.31 -26.45
CA LEU A 153 0.80 -0.80 -25.99
C LEU A 153 0.68 0.06 -24.74
N ALA A 154 -0.34 0.92 -24.68
CA ALA A 154 -0.57 1.80 -23.53
C ALA A 154 -0.85 1.04 -22.22
N PRO A 155 -1.84 0.13 -22.14
CA PRO A 155 -2.07 -0.63 -20.92
C PRO A 155 -0.87 -1.55 -20.60
N ALA A 156 -0.21 -2.14 -21.59
CA ALA A 156 0.98 -2.97 -21.36
C ALA A 156 2.15 -2.17 -20.72
N ALA A 157 2.39 -0.94 -21.17
CA ALA A 157 3.40 -0.07 -20.58
C ALA A 157 3.09 0.29 -19.12
N VAL A 158 1.80 0.56 -18.81
CA VAL A 158 1.35 0.82 -17.44
C VAL A 158 1.53 -0.42 -16.56
N ILE A 159 1.21 -1.61 -17.06
CA ILE A 159 1.43 -2.88 -16.34
C ILE A 159 2.92 -3.11 -16.08
N ALA A 160 3.77 -2.86 -17.07
CA ALA A 160 5.22 -3.06 -16.96
C ALA A 160 5.85 -2.21 -15.85
N GLN A 161 5.44 -0.95 -15.72
CA GLN A 161 5.91 -0.03 -14.66
C GLN A 161 5.18 -0.20 -13.32
N GLY A 162 4.09 -0.97 -13.30
CA GLY A 162 3.13 -0.92 -12.19
C GLY A 162 3.67 -1.32 -10.83
N LEU A 163 4.64 -2.23 -10.80
CA LEU A 163 5.26 -2.67 -9.56
C LEU A 163 6.12 -1.57 -8.92
N ASP A 164 6.90 -0.84 -9.73
CA ASP A 164 7.66 0.33 -9.27
C ASP A 164 6.72 1.45 -8.81
N ASP A 165 5.66 1.72 -9.57
CA ASP A 165 4.66 2.73 -9.22
C ASP A 165 3.96 2.41 -7.87
N LEU A 166 3.68 1.13 -7.59
CA LEU A 166 3.07 0.70 -6.33
C LEU A 166 4.02 0.89 -5.15
N ARG A 167 5.30 0.55 -5.33
CA ARG A 167 6.35 0.75 -4.34
C ARG A 167 6.50 2.23 -3.99
N ASP A 168 6.55 3.09 -5.00
CA ASP A 168 6.61 4.53 -4.83
C ASP A 168 5.36 5.07 -4.11
N GLY A 169 4.17 4.59 -4.50
CA GLY A 169 2.93 4.94 -3.82
C GLY A 169 2.93 4.55 -2.33
N ALA A 170 3.43 3.36 -1.99
CA ALA A 170 3.54 2.91 -0.61
C ALA A 170 4.55 3.75 0.20
N ASN A 171 5.69 4.08 -0.40
CA ASN A 171 6.69 4.97 0.20
C ASN A 171 6.16 6.40 0.42
N LEU A 172 5.35 6.93 -0.51
CA LEU A 172 4.69 8.22 -0.35
C LEU A 172 3.62 8.22 0.74
N GLY A 173 3.00 7.07 1.00
CA GLY A 173 2.10 6.85 2.14
C GLY A 173 2.76 7.11 3.49
N LEU A 174 4.05 6.76 3.65
CA LEU A 174 4.83 7.11 4.84
C LEU A 174 4.98 8.63 5.02
N ALA A 175 5.07 9.36 3.91
CA ALA A 175 5.09 10.83 3.91
C ALA A 175 3.70 11.45 4.06
N GLY A 176 2.62 10.64 4.13
CA GLY A 176 1.24 11.06 4.22
C GLY A 176 0.67 11.66 2.93
N LYS A 177 1.19 11.25 1.76
CA LYS A 177 0.85 11.78 0.43
C LYS A 177 0.03 10.81 -0.42
#